data_AF-A0A117KXU4-F1
#
_entry.id   AF-A0A117KXU4-F1
#
_cell.length_a   1.000
_cell.length_b   1.000
_cell.length_c   1.000
_cell.angle_alpha   90.00
_cell.angle_beta   90.00
_cell.angle_gamma   90.00
#
_symmetry.space_group_name_H-M   'P 1'
#
loop_
_entity.id
_entity.type
_entity.pdbx_description
1 polymer ?
#
loop_
_entity_poly.entity_id
_entity_poly.type
_entity_poly.pdbx_seq_one_letter_code
_entity_poly.pdbx_strand_id
1 'polypeptide(L)'
;MKVRIGSILFEQSFLEDGSRFLEYLSRVRNNPRDLEAQLALGVIHEYHGRPAQAIGHYWCALQLDPTDTFVRERLKDLLAYLQHLITERPS
;
A
#
# COMPACT_ATOMS: atom_id res chain seq x y z
N MET A 1 11.35 15.09 1.75
CA MET A 1 10.24 15.43 2.66
C MET A 1 10.00 14.20 3.52
N LYS A 2 10.22 14.25 4.85
CA LYS A 2 10.04 13.06 5.71
C LYS A 2 8.53 12.80 5.86
N VAL A 3 8.01 11.84 5.11
CA VAL A 3 6.63 11.38 5.18
C VAL A 3 6.40 10.82 6.60
N ARG A 4 5.71 11.58 7.46
CA ARG A 4 5.46 11.28 8.90
C ARG A 4 4.56 10.06 9.15
N ILE A 5 4.17 9.35 8.10
CA ILE A 5 3.05 8.42 8.10
C ILE A 5 3.52 6.97 8.20
N GLY A 6 4.74 6.65 7.73
CA GLY A 6 5.27 5.29 7.78
C GLY A 6 5.11 4.67 9.17
N SER A 7 5.47 5.39 10.24
CA SER A 7 5.31 4.90 11.61
C SER A 7 3.85 4.72 12.06
N ILE A 8 2.93 5.59 11.62
CA ILE A 8 1.52 5.56 12.00
C ILE A 8 0.80 4.41 11.28
N LEU A 9 1.17 4.15 10.03
CA LEU A 9 0.65 3.05 9.23
C LEU A 9 1.13 1.67 9.70
N PHE A 10 2.08 1.57 10.63
CA PHE A 10 2.46 0.29 11.21
C PHE A 10 1.73 -0.02 12.53
N GLU A 11 0.88 0.89 13.02
CA GLU A 11 0.05 0.60 14.19
C GLU A 11 -1.15 -0.27 13.80
N GLN A 12 -1.29 -1.45 14.42
CA GLN A 12 -2.38 -2.38 14.13
C GLN A 12 -3.76 -1.74 14.27
N SER A 13 -3.96 -0.93 15.32
CA SER A 13 -5.20 -0.18 15.55
C SER A 13 -5.56 0.74 14.38
N PHE A 14 -4.57 1.31 13.70
CA PHE A 14 -4.77 2.18 12.55
C PHE A 14 -5.19 1.38 11.31
N LEU A 15 -4.57 0.22 11.11
CA LEU A 15 -4.81 -0.65 9.95
C LEU A 15 -6.13 -1.42 10.03
N GLU A 16 -6.64 -1.65 11.24
CA GLU A 16 -7.92 -2.29 11.50
C GLU A 16 -9.10 -1.32 11.46
N ASP A 17 -8.84 -0.02 11.57
CA ASP A 17 -9.88 1.00 11.54
C ASP A 17 -10.46 1.17 10.13
N GLY A 18 -11.64 0.59 9.91
CA GLY A 18 -12.38 0.70 8.65
C GLY A 18 -12.76 2.15 8.28
N SER A 19 -12.85 3.06 9.24
CA SER A 19 -13.13 4.48 8.96
C SER A 19 -11.94 5.16 8.26
N ARG A 20 -10.71 4.77 8.61
CA ARG A 20 -9.48 5.23 7.94
C ARG A 20 -9.42 4.78 6.50
N PHE A 21 -9.79 3.53 6.24
CA PHE A 21 -9.89 3.03 4.88
C PHE A 21 -10.83 3.90 4.03
N LEU A 22 -12.03 4.22 4.54
CA LEU A 22 -12.98 5.07 3.84
C LEU A 22 -12.49 6.52 3.67
N GLU A 23 -11.79 7.07 4.67
CA GLU A 23 -11.16 8.39 4.62
C GLU A 23 -10.16 8.47 3.45
N TYR A 24 -9.19 7.54 3.41
CA TYR A 24 -8.18 7.53 2.35
C TYR A 24 -8.76 7.17 0.98
N LEU A 25 -9.78 6.32 0.93
CA LEU A 25 -10.50 6.03 -0.31
C LEU A 25 -11.18 7.28 -0.86
N SER A 26 -11.81 8.09 0.00
CA SER A 26 -12.38 9.39 -0.39
C SER A 26 -11.32 10.35 -0.89
N ARG A 27 -10.16 10.42 -0.22
CA ARG A 27 -9.02 11.23 -0.65
C ARG A 27 -8.52 10.85 -2.04
N VAL A 28 -8.32 9.56 -2.32
CA VAL A 28 -7.92 9.08 -3.65
C VAL A 28 -9.00 9.35 -4.71
N ARG A 29 -10.28 9.23 -4.36
CA ARG A 29 -11.39 9.57 -5.28
C ARG A 29 -11.40 11.05 -5.65
N ASN A 30 -11.16 11.93 -4.69
CA ASN A 30 -11.13 13.38 -4.91
C ASN A 30 -9.83 13.84 -5.57
N ASN A 31 -8.70 13.23 -5.20
CA ASN A 31 -7.38 13.49 -5.75
C ASN A 31 -6.60 12.18 -5.94
N PRO A 32 -6.60 11.62 -7.17
CA PRO A 32 -5.86 10.41 -7.47
C PRO A 32 -4.34 10.53 -7.28
N ARG A 33 -3.80 11.77 -7.23
CA ARG A 33 -2.39 12.08 -7.03
C ARG A 33 -2.03 12.38 -5.57
N ASP A 34 -2.93 12.07 -4.63
CA ASP A 34 -2.65 12.16 -3.21
C ASP A 34 -1.69 11.03 -2.79
N LEU A 35 -0.40 11.33 -2.75
CA LEU A 35 0.67 10.38 -2.42
C LEU A 35 0.43 9.69 -1.07
N GLU A 36 0.02 10.45 -0.06
CA GLU A 36 -0.25 9.91 1.28
C GLU A 36 -1.42 8.93 1.24
N ALA A 37 -2.50 9.27 0.55
CA ALA A 37 -3.66 8.39 0.49
C ALA A 37 -3.37 7.12 -0.33
N GLN A 38 -2.57 7.22 -1.39
CA GLN A 38 -2.10 6.04 -2.14
C GLN A 38 -1.22 5.14 -1.26
N LEU A 39 -0.26 5.71 -0.52
CA LEU A 39 0.56 4.95 0.43
C LEU A 39 -0.28 4.25 1.50
N ALA A 40 -1.20 4.97 2.13
CA ALA A 40 -2.03 4.45 3.20
C ALA A 40 -2.93 3.30 2.73
N LEU A 41 -3.59 3.45 1.58
CA LEU A 41 -4.38 2.36 0.99
C LEU A 41 -3.52 1.17 0.61
N GLY A 42 -2.30 1.39 0.11
CA GLY A 42 -1.33 0.32 -0.16
C GLY A 42 -1.05 -0.53 1.07
N VAL A 43 -0.68 0.11 2.19
CA VAL A 43 -0.39 -0.59 3.45
C VAL A 43 -1.64 -1.26 4.03
N ILE A 44 -2.79 -0.59 4.00
CA ILE A 44 -4.05 -1.18 4.49
C ILE A 44 -4.42 -2.41 3.64
N HIS A 45 -4.31 -2.35 2.31
CA HIS A 45 -4.58 -3.52 1.48
C HIS A 45 -3.60 -4.67 1.75
N GLU A 46 -2.31 -4.37 1.94
CA GLU A 46 -1.30 -5.36 2.28
C GLU A 46 -1.59 -6.04 3.63
N TYR A 47 -1.89 -5.26 4.67
CA TYR A 47 -2.23 -5.77 6.01
C TYR A 47 -3.41 -6.75 5.99
N HIS A 48 -4.43 -6.44 5.17
CA HIS A 48 -5.63 -7.26 5.02
C HIS A 48 -5.47 -8.43 4.03
N GLY A 49 -4.24 -8.78 3.63
CA GLY A 49 -3.98 -9.92 2.74
C GLY A 49 -4.49 -9.70 1.31
N ARG A 50 -4.55 -8.45 0.84
CA ARG A 50 -5.01 -8.07 -0.51
C ARG A 50 -3.85 -7.54 -1.36
N PRO A 51 -2.88 -8.40 -1.73
CA PRO A 51 -1.63 -7.99 -2.38
C PRO A 51 -1.84 -7.33 -3.75
N ALA A 52 -2.84 -7.77 -4.54
CA ALA A 52 -3.11 -7.21 -5.85
C ALA A 52 -3.55 -5.73 -5.76
N GLN A 53 -4.45 -5.41 -4.82
CA GLN A 53 -4.90 -4.05 -4.56
C GLN A 53 -3.77 -3.19 -3.99
N ALA A 54 -2.97 -3.75 -3.07
CA ALA A 54 -1.83 -3.05 -2.49
C ALA A 54 -0.82 -2.62 -3.57
N ILE A 55 -0.49 -3.53 -4.50
CA ILE A 55 0.41 -3.25 -5.62
C ILE A 55 -0.09 -2.07 -6.45
N GLY A 56 -1.40 -2.00 -6.77
CA GLY A 56 -1.95 -0.89 -7.55
C GLY A 56 -1.73 0.47 -6.88
N HIS A 57 -1.99 0.55 -5.58
CA HIS A 57 -1.80 1.77 -4.78
C HIS A 57 -0.32 2.15 -4.62
N TYR A 58 0.54 1.17 -4.35
CA TYR A 58 1.98 1.40 -4.28
C TYR A 58 2.59 1.82 -5.62
N TRP A 59 2.11 1.30 -6.74
CA TRP A 59 2.54 1.76 -8.06
C TRP A 59 2.21 3.24 -8.29
N CYS A 60 1.00 3.66 -7.94
CA CYS A 60 0.62 5.07 -8.00
C CYS A 60 1.51 5.93 -7.08
N ALA A 61 1.77 5.48 -5.86
CA ALA A 61 2.67 6.17 -4.94
C ALA A 61 4.09 6.31 -5.50
N LEU A 62 4.65 5.24 -6.09
CA LEU A 62 5.98 5.25 -6.70
C LEU A 62 6.07 6.18 -7.92
N GLN A 63 5.00 6.32 -8.70
CA GLN A 63 4.96 7.29 -9.80
C GLN A 63 4.95 8.74 -9.32
N LEU A 64 4.38 9.00 -8.14
CA LEU A 64 4.31 10.32 -7.54
C LEU A 64 5.61 10.69 -6.81
N ASP A 65 6.25 9.72 -6.13
CA ASP A 65 7.59 9.84 -5.55
C ASP A 65 8.46 8.63 -5.93
N PRO A 66 9.21 8.71 -7.04
CA PRO A 66 10.11 7.63 -7.48
C PRO A 66 11.28 7.35 -6.54
N THR A 67 11.55 8.27 -5.60
CA THR A 67 12.67 8.17 -4.65
C THR A 67 12.26 7.49 -3.34
N ASP A 68 10.98 7.14 -3.19
CA ASP A 68 10.48 6.43 -2.02
C ASP A 68 10.97 4.98 -1.99
N THR A 69 12.04 4.74 -1.22
CA THR A 69 12.62 3.42 -1.01
C THR A 69 11.64 2.47 -0.32
N PHE A 70 10.76 2.96 0.56
CA PHE A 70 9.82 2.12 1.27
C PHE A 70 8.82 1.46 0.31
N VAL A 71 8.24 2.24 -0.59
CA VAL A 71 7.32 1.74 -1.62
C VAL A 71 8.01 0.74 -2.54
N ARG A 72 9.26 1.02 -2.92
CA ARG A 72 10.03 0.15 -3.79
C ARG A 72 10.27 -1.22 -3.16
N GLU A 73 10.69 -1.25 -1.90
CA GLU A 73 10.89 -2.52 -1.18
C GLU A 73 9.56 -3.27 -1.01
N ARG A 74 8.47 -2.58 -0.63
CA ARG A 74 7.15 -3.21 -0.50
C ARG A 74 6.63 -3.82 -1.80
N LEU A 75 6.80 -3.12 -2.94
CA LEU A 75 6.44 -3.68 -4.25
C LEU A 75 7.29 -4.92 -4.57
N LYS A 76 8.59 -4.89 -4.30
CA LYS A 76 9.47 -6.04 -4.53
C LYS A 76 9.04 -7.25 -3.70
N ASP A 77 8.76 -7.04 -2.41
CA ASP A 77 8.31 -8.09 -1.49
C ASP A 77 6.97 -8.69 -1.95
N LEU A 78 5.99 -7.84 -2.27
CA LEU A 78 4.66 -8.28 -2.73
C LEU A 78 4.70 -9.01 -4.07
N LEU A 79 5.54 -8.55 -5.01
CA LEU A 79 5.71 -9.22 -6.30
C LEU A 79 6.39 -10.57 -6.14
N ALA A 80 7.41 -10.67 -5.29
CA ALA A 80 8.06 -11.93 -4.97
C ALA A 80 7.09 -12.91 -4.29
N TYR A 81 6.26 -12.43 -3.36
CA TYR A 81 5.22 -13.21 -2.71
C TYR A 81 4.20 -13.77 -3.72
N LEU A 82 3.70 -12.93 -4.63
CA LEU A 82 2.78 -13.38 -5.67
C LEU A 82 3.43 -14.35 -6.64
N GLN A 83 4.68 -14.11 -7.04
CA GLN A 83 5.42 -15.03 -7.91
C GLN A 83 5.58 -16.41 -7.27
N HIS A 84 5.90 -16.44 -5.97
CA HIS A 84 6.00 -17.67 -5.21
C HIS A 84 4.66 -18.41 -5.15
N LEU A 85 3.55 -17.72 -4.85
CA LEU A 85 2.21 -18.32 -4.85
C LEU A 85 1.79 -18.92 -6.21
N ILE A 86 2.17 -18.28 -7.30
CA ILE A 86 1.86 -18.75 -8.66
C ILE A 86 2.71 -19.98 -9.02
N THR A 87 3.94 -20.04 -8.51
CA THR A 87 4.91 -21.10 -8.83
C THR A 87 4.71 -22.34 -7.96
N GLU A 88 4.35 -22.17 -6.68
CA GLU A 88 4.10 -23.26 -5.73
C GLU A 88 2.64 -23.72 -5.71
N ARG A 89 1.98 -23.79 -6.88
CA ARG A 89 0.62 -24.33 -6.97
C ARG A 89 0.58 -25.68 -6.23
N PRO A 90 -0.19 -25.84 -5.13
CA PRO A 90 -0.30 -27.13 -4.48
C PRO A 90 -0.93 -28.08 -5.50
N SER A 91 -0.16 -29.10 -5.88
CA SER A 91 -0.61 -30.26 -6.64
C SER A 91 -1.70 -31.00 -5.90
#